data_AF-A0A2V9M2M7-F1
#
_entry.id   AF-A0A2V9M2M7-F1
#
_cell.length_a   1.000
_cell.length_b   1.000
_cell.length_c   1.000
_cell.angle_alpha   90.00
_cell.angle_beta   90.00
_cell.angle_gamma   90.00
#
_symmetry.space_group_name_H-M   'P 1'
#
loop_
_entity.id
_entity.type
_entity.pdbx_description
1 polymer ?
#
loop_
_entity_poly.entity_id
_entity_poly.type
_entity_poly.pdbx_seq_one_letter_code
_entity_poly.pdbx_strand_id
1 'polypeptide(L)'
;MDWKELEKMTIVKIREEALKHEIKSVHGKSKAQLMDELASALVIEKPHVHFAEKVVHSKGELKHKIRELKGERLKAIAAHDHKALHDIRRQIHKMKRQIKKIETKAAAKTSA
;
A
#
# COMPACT_ATOMS: atom_id res chain seq x y z
N MET A 1 21.26 -3.55 12.76
CA MET A 1 20.89 -3.46 11.33
C MET A 1 19.55 -2.79 11.25
N ASP A 2 19.40 -1.82 10.35
CA ASP A 2 18.12 -1.16 10.13
C ASP A 2 17.39 -1.73 8.91
N TRP A 3 16.06 -1.63 8.91
CA TRP A 3 15.21 -2.07 7.79
C TRP A 3 15.63 -1.47 6.44
N LYS A 4 16.07 -0.21 6.45
CA LYS A 4 16.55 0.50 5.25
C LYS A 4 17.85 -0.08 4.69
N GLU A 5 18.67 -0.69 5.55
CA GLU A 5 19.91 -1.36 5.14
C GLU A 5 19.57 -2.69 4.47
N LEU A 6 18.66 -3.48 5.08
CA LEU A 6 18.13 -4.71 4.48
C LEU A 6 17.47 -4.47 3.11
N GLU A 7 16.71 -3.38 2.96
CA GLU A 7 16.06 -3.04 1.69
C GLU A 7 17.06 -2.70 0.58
N LYS A 8 18.16 -2.00 0.92
CA LYS A 8 19.21 -1.62 -0.03
C LYS A 8 20.11 -2.78 -0.42
N MET A 9 20.19 -3.82 0.40
CA MET A 9 21.01 -4.99 0.11
C MET A 9 20.43 -5.84 -1.03
N THR A 10 21.32 -6.52 -1.75
CA THR A 10 20.94 -7.48 -2.78
C THR A 10 20.45 -8.77 -2.12
N ILE A 11 19.62 -9.54 -2.83
CA ILE A 11 19.13 -10.85 -2.35
C ILE A 11 20.29 -11.72 -1.87
N VAL A 12 21.44 -11.72 -2.56
CA VAL A 12 22.61 -12.53 -2.21
C VAL A 12 23.12 -12.20 -0.80
N LYS A 13 23.28 -10.92 -0.46
CA LYS A 13 23.74 -10.47 0.86
C LYS A 13 22.73 -10.78 1.97
N ILE A 14 21.44 -10.57 1.67
CA ILE A 14 20.35 -10.92 2.61
C ILE A 14 20.33 -12.43 2.88
N ARG A 15 20.63 -13.26 1.88
CA ARG A 15 20.73 -14.71 2.04
C ARG A 15 21.93 -15.11 2.91
N GLU A 16 23.08 -14.47 2.73
CA GLU A 16 24.26 -14.69 3.58
C GLU A 16 23.99 -14.32 5.03
N GLU A 17 23.31 -13.20 5.28
CA GLU A 17 22.89 -12.78 6.62
C GLU A 17 21.84 -13.72 7.21
N ALA A 18 20.87 -14.16 6.41
CA ALA A 18 19.88 -15.16 6.84
C ALA A 18 20.53 -16.50 7.23
N LEU A 19 21.59 -16.91 6.52
CA LEU A 19 22.34 -18.12 6.83
C LEU A 19 23.13 -17.98 8.15
N LYS A 20 23.68 -16.79 8.43
CA LYS A 20 24.36 -16.49 9.71
C LYS A 20 23.40 -16.52 10.90
N HIS A 21 22.12 -16.26 10.68
CA HIS A 21 21.06 -16.30 11.69
C HIS A 21 20.27 -17.63 11.71
N GLU A 22 20.83 -18.69 11.13
CA GLU A 22 20.24 -20.06 11.10
C GLU A 22 18.83 -20.16 10.49
N ILE A 23 18.47 -19.23 9.60
CA ILE A 23 17.17 -19.27 8.92
C ILE A 23 17.18 -20.42 7.91
N LYS A 24 16.30 -21.41 8.12
CA LYS A 24 16.18 -22.57 7.22
C LYS A 24 15.55 -22.18 5.88
N SER A 25 16.06 -22.78 4.80
CA SER A 25 15.51 -22.69 3.43
C SER A 25 15.63 -21.32 2.76
N VAL A 26 16.82 -20.71 2.84
CA VAL A 26 17.13 -19.37 2.31
C VAL A 26 17.01 -19.24 0.79
N HIS A 27 17.30 -20.31 0.03
CA HIS A 27 17.36 -20.24 -1.43
C HIS A 27 15.99 -20.24 -2.14
N GLY A 28 14.94 -20.73 -1.48
CA GLY A 28 13.58 -20.75 -2.03
C GLY A 28 12.73 -19.52 -1.70
N LYS A 29 13.23 -18.63 -0.82
CA LYS A 29 12.46 -17.47 -0.32
C LYS A 29 12.70 -16.23 -1.16
N SER A 30 11.66 -15.42 -1.30
CA SER A 30 11.72 -14.11 -1.97
C SER A 30 12.40 -13.07 -1.06
N LYS A 31 12.88 -11.97 -1.64
CA LYS A 31 13.55 -10.88 -0.90
C LYS A 31 12.72 -10.39 0.29
N ALA A 32 11.41 -10.20 0.07
CA ALA A 32 10.49 -9.72 1.10
C ALA A 32 10.34 -10.71 2.25
N GLN A 33 10.25 -12.02 1.96
CA GLN A 33 10.15 -13.04 2.99
C GLN A 33 11.42 -13.14 3.85
N LEU A 34 12.60 -13.04 3.22
CA LEU A 34 13.87 -13.06 3.94
C LEU A 34 14.04 -11.83 4.84
N MET A 35 13.62 -10.65 4.38
CA MET A 35 13.63 -9.43 5.20
C MET A 35 12.69 -9.54 6.40
N ASP A 36 11.54 -10.18 6.25
CA ASP A 36 10.57 -10.37 7.33
C ASP A 36 11.08 -11.34 8.41
N GLU A 37 11.69 -12.44 7.99
CA GLU A 37 12.28 -13.42 8.92
C GLU A 37 13.53 -12.86 9.60
N LEU A 38 14.39 -12.12 8.88
CA LEU A 38 15.53 -11.43 9.47
C LEU A 38 15.12 -10.31 10.42
N ALA A 39 14.09 -9.52 10.07
CA ALA A 39 13.58 -8.49 10.96
C ALA A 39 12.98 -9.10 12.24
N SER A 40 12.35 -10.27 12.13
CA SER A 40 11.85 -11.02 13.29
C SER A 40 12.98 -11.59 14.16
N ALA A 41 14.05 -12.11 13.54
CA ALA A 41 15.22 -12.66 14.23
C ALA A 41 16.09 -11.57 14.90
N LEU A 42 16.17 -10.38 14.29
CA LEU A 42 16.97 -9.26 14.75
C LEU A 42 16.18 -8.22 15.59
N VAL A 43 14.89 -8.47 15.83
CA VAL A 43 13.96 -7.56 16.54
C VAL A 43 14.01 -6.13 15.96
N ILE A 44 14.07 -6.03 14.63
CA ILE A 44 14.10 -4.75 13.93
C ILE A 44 12.66 -4.30 13.74
N GLU A 45 12.32 -3.13 14.29
CA GLU A 45 11.03 -2.51 14.03
C GLU A 45 10.87 -2.27 12.52
N LYS A 46 9.90 -2.95 11.91
CA LYS A 46 9.44 -2.60 10.57
C LYS A 46 9.01 -1.13 10.63
N PRO A 47 9.62 -0.23 9.84
CA PRO A 47 9.09 1.11 9.73
C PRO A 47 7.65 0.94 9.26
N HIS A 48 6.69 1.50 10.00
CA HIS A 48 5.27 1.45 9.66
C HIS A 48 5.12 1.86 8.20
N VAL A 49 4.99 0.85 7.35
CA VAL A 49 5.05 1.06 5.93
C VAL A 49 3.71 1.66 5.56
N HIS A 50 3.67 2.97 5.34
CA HIS A 50 2.62 3.61 4.55
C HIS A 50 2.61 3.13 3.08
N PHE A 51 3.18 1.95 2.80
CA PHE A 51 3.36 1.35 1.47
C PHE A 51 2.04 0.94 0.81
N ALA A 52 0.94 0.90 1.56
CA ALA A 52 -0.38 0.60 0.99
C ALA A 52 -1.01 1.77 0.22
N GLU A 53 -0.49 3.01 0.28
CA GLU A 53 -1.04 4.13 -0.51
C GLU A 53 -0.41 4.32 -1.90
N LYS A 54 0.55 3.46 -2.30
CA LYS A 54 1.05 3.38 -3.69
C LYS A 54 0.44 2.22 -4.49
N VAL A 55 -0.74 1.73 -4.12
CA VAL A 55 -1.61 1.15 -5.15
C VAL A 55 -2.01 2.34 -6.02
N VAL A 56 -1.31 2.51 -7.14
CA VAL A 56 -1.75 3.38 -8.22
C VAL A 56 -3.07 2.79 -8.68
N HIS A 57 -4.16 3.15 -8.00
CA HIS A 57 -5.47 2.78 -8.46
C HIS A 57 -5.60 3.41 -9.84
N SER A 58 -5.70 2.55 -10.85
CA SER A 58 -6.02 2.99 -12.19
C SER A 58 -7.25 3.90 -12.10
N LYS A 59 -7.39 4.87 -13.01
CA LYS A 59 -8.58 5.73 -13.06
C LYS A 59 -9.87 4.88 -13.09
N GLY A 60 -9.81 3.67 -13.67
CA GLY A 60 -10.88 2.67 -13.67
C GLY A 60 -11.23 2.17 -12.27
N GLU A 61 -10.25 1.72 -11.49
CA GLU A 61 -10.46 1.24 -10.12
C GLU A 61 -11.04 2.31 -9.19
N LEU A 62 -10.53 3.55 -9.27
CA LEU A 62 -11.07 4.66 -8.47
C LEU A 62 -12.54 4.92 -8.82
N LYS A 63 -12.92 4.84 -10.11
CA LYS A 63 -14.31 4.99 -10.53
C LYS A 63 -15.19 3.83 -10.05
N HIS A 64 -14.66 2.60 -10.07
CA HIS A 64 -15.36 1.43 -9.55
C HIS A 64 -15.65 1.58 -8.05
N LYS A 65 -14.64 1.96 -7.26
CA LYS A 65 -14.78 2.17 -5.82
C LYS A 65 -15.75 3.31 -5.49
N ILE A 66 -15.75 4.40 -6.26
CA ILE A 66 -16.75 5.46 -6.13
C ILE A 66 -18.17 4.94 -6.39
N ARG A 67 -18.37 4.00 -7.33
CA ARG A 67 -19.69 3.42 -7.61
C ARG A 67 -20.18 2.57 -6.43
N GLU A 68 -19.30 1.76 -5.84
CA GLU A 68 -19.60 0.99 -4.62
C GLU A 68 -20.00 1.91 -3.46
N LEU A 69 -19.18 2.93 -3.17
CA LEU A 69 -19.43 3.90 -2.10
C LEU A 69 -20.74 4.68 -2.29
N LYS A 70 -21.17 4.91 -3.54
CA LYS A 70 -22.49 5.51 -3.80
C LYS A 70 -23.63 4.58 -3.41
N GLY A 71 -23.47 3.27 -3.57
CA GLY A 71 -24.42 2.27 -3.11
C GLY A 71 -24.49 2.23 -1.58
N GLU A 72 -23.33 2.21 -0.91
CA GLU A 72 -23.24 2.27 0.55
C GLU A 72 -23.83 3.57 1.11
N ARG A 73 -23.64 4.69 0.41
CA ARG A 73 -24.26 5.97 0.77
C ARG A 73 -25.79 5.87 0.81
N LEU A 74 -26.40 5.19 -0.15
CA LEU A 74 -27.86 5.00 -0.17
C LEU A 74 -28.31 4.14 1.01
N LYS A 75 -27.56 3.09 1.34
CA LYS A 75 -27.81 2.25 2.52
C LYS A 75 -27.70 3.06 3.83
N ALA A 76 -26.66 3.89 3.97
CA ALA A 76 -26.47 4.75 5.14
C ALA A 76 -27.57 5.81 5.28
N ILE A 77 -28.07 6.35 4.16
CA ILE A 77 -29.22 7.27 4.16
C ILE A 77 -30.48 6.54 4.65
N ALA A 78 -30.76 5.35 4.14
CA ALA A 78 -31.91 4.55 4.56
C ALA A 78 -31.84 4.12 6.04
N ALA A 79 -30.63 3.84 6.53
CA ALA A 79 -30.38 3.50 7.93
C ALA A 79 -30.31 4.71 8.87
N HIS A 80 -30.43 5.95 8.35
CA HIS A 80 -30.22 7.19 9.11
C HIS A 80 -28.88 7.25 9.85
N ASP A 81 -27.86 6.53 9.37
CA ASP A 81 -26.52 6.54 9.95
C ASP A 81 -25.73 7.75 9.42
N HIS A 82 -25.85 8.86 10.14
CA HIS A 82 -25.18 10.11 9.81
C HIS A 82 -23.65 10.03 9.88
N LYS A 83 -23.10 9.17 10.74
CA LYS A 83 -21.65 9.02 10.90
C LYS A 83 -21.07 8.29 9.69
N ALA A 84 -21.65 7.15 9.33
CA ALA A 84 -21.26 6.41 8.13
C ALA A 84 -21.47 7.25 6.87
N LEU A 85 -22.59 8.00 6.78
CA LEU A 85 -22.86 8.88 5.65
C LEU A 85 -21.79 9.97 5.46
N HIS A 86 -21.33 10.58 6.56
CA HIS A 86 -20.27 11.58 6.53
C HIS A 86 -18.95 10.98 6.04
N ASP A 87 -18.57 9.81 6.54
CA ASP A 87 -17.30 9.17 6.19
C ASP A 87 -17.29 8.69 4.74
N ILE A 88 -18.39 8.10 4.27
CA ILE A 88 -18.58 7.69 2.88
C ILE A 88 -18.47 8.90 1.94
N ARG A 89 -19.08 10.04 2.29
CA ARG A 89 -18.98 11.28 1.48
C ARG A 89 -17.53 11.77 1.38
N ARG A 90 -16.77 11.71 2.48
CA ARG A 90 -15.35 12.10 2.49
C ARG A 90 -14.50 11.17 1.63
N GLN A 91 -14.73 9.86 1.71
CA GLN A 91 -14.02 8.89 0.88
C GLN A 91 -14.29 9.13 -0.61
N ILE A 92 -15.54 9.35 -1.01
CA ILE A 92 -15.91 9.72 -2.39
C ILE A 92 -15.16 10.99 -2.84
N HIS A 93 -15.07 12.00 -1.98
CA HIS A 93 -14.35 13.25 -2.30
C HIS A 93 -12.85 13.04 -2.46
N LYS A 94 -12.21 12.27 -1.56
CA LYS A 94 -10.77 11.93 -1.64
C LYS A 94 -10.47 11.25 -2.98
N MET A 95 -11.27 10.25 -3.37
CA MET A 95 -11.09 9.51 -4.62
C MET A 95 -11.29 10.39 -5.86
N LYS A 96 -12.31 11.28 -5.86
CA LYS A 96 -12.49 12.26 -6.95
C LYS A 96 -11.29 13.19 -7.11
N ARG A 97 -10.72 13.67 -5.99
CA ARG A 97 -9.51 14.49 -6.02
C ARG A 97 -8.30 13.70 -6.53
N GLN A 98 -8.16 12.43 -6.17
CA GLN A 98 -7.11 11.56 -6.69
C GLN A 98 -7.22 11.38 -8.21
N ILE A 99 -8.43 11.14 -8.74
CA ILE A 99 -8.66 11.09 -10.19
C ILE A 99 -8.20 12.39 -10.86
N LYS A 100 -8.62 13.55 -10.32
CA LYS A 100 -8.23 14.85 -10.88
C LYS A 100 -6.72 15.03 -10.87
N LYS A 101 -6.01 14.63 -9.80
CA LYS A 101 -4.54 14.67 -9.73
C LYS A 101 -3.88 13.77 -10.78
N ILE A 102 -4.42 12.57 -11.00
CA ILE A 102 -3.92 11.65 -12.04
C ILE A 102 -4.12 12.26 -13.42
N GLU A 103 -5.29 12.86 -13.69
CA GLU A 103 -5.59 13.52 -14.97
C GLU A 103 -4.70 14.73 -15.22
N THR A 104 -4.51 15.61 -14.22
CA THR A 104 -3.60 16.77 -14.36
C THR A 104 -2.16 16.35 -14.58
N LYS A 105 -1.71 15.28 -13.90
CA LYS A 105 -0.35 14.74 -14.07
C LYS A 105 -0.17 14.10 -15.44
N ALA A 106 -1.19 13.41 -15.95
CA ALA A 106 -1.18 12.87 -17.30
C ALA A 106 -1.12 13.99 -18.35
N ALA A 107 -1.94 15.03 -18.19
CA ALA A 107 -1.95 16.20 -19.07
C ALA A 107 -0.60 16.93 -19.09
N ALA A 108 0.02 17.15 -17.93
CA ALA A 108 1.34 17.78 -17.82
C ALA A 108 2.46 16.94 -18.47
N LYS A 109 2.33 15.61 -18.48
CA LYS A 109 3.29 14.71 -19.14
C LYS A 109 3.13 14.70 -20.67
N THR A 110 1.92 14.89 -21.19
CA THR A 110 1.67 14.94 -22.64
C THR A 110 2.07 16.28 -23.27
N SER A 111 2.23 17.34 -22.47
CA SER A 111 2.63 18.68 -22.93
C SER A 111 4.12 18.97 -22.81
N ALA A 112 4.92 18.00 -22.37
CA ALA A 112 6.37 18.09 -22.16
C ALA A 112 7.10 17.12 -23.10
#